data_AF-A0A923EJN6-F1
#
_entry.id   AF-A0A923EJN6-F1
#
_cell.length_a   1.000
_cell.length_b   1.000
_cell.length_c   1.000
_cell.angle_alpha   90.00
_cell.angle_beta   90.00
_cell.angle_gamma   90.00
#
_symmetry.space_group_name_H-M   'P 1'
#
loop_
_entity.id
_entity.type
_entity.pdbx_description
1 polymer ?
#
loop_
_entity_poly.entity_id
_entity_poly.type
_entity_poly.pdbx_seq_one_letter_code
_entity_poly.pdbx_strand_id
1 'polypeptide(L)'
;MNLMSTKWMALAMVIALVTFPACSKQSVERAGQGAATGAVVGAVGGMVSALVFGGNVADAAARGAVWGGSTGAAAGAMSGAVADNNQKKAQQANELETLKKQLGEDAFQGLDALVQCKHEVAQGYGRTAAKSDNQDYALAGLWLQVLAYADSRQEEKARALFPDLVSEDSKISSASQAETEMRKALQKLKDIRQEYNLPKSCS
;
A
#
# COMPACT_ATOMS: atom_id res chain seq x y z
N MET A 1 22.15 -68.61 -2.58
CA MET A 1 21.16 -68.37 -3.64
C MET A 1 19.91 -67.78 -3.02
N ASN A 2 19.60 -66.55 -3.43
CA ASN A 2 18.29 -65.92 -3.64
C ASN A 2 17.19 -66.12 -2.58
N LEU A 3 16.71 -65.01 -2.00
CA LEU A 3 15.32 -64.50 -2.17
C LEU A 3 14.90 -63.44 -1.12
N MET A 4 15.82 -62.69 -0.49
CA MET A 4 15.46 -61.75 0.60
C MET A 4 15.63 -60.25 0.28
N SER A 5 15.67 -59.87 -1.01
CA SER A 5 15.93 -58.48 -1.42
C SER A 5 14.92 -57.90 -2.41
N THR A 6 13.69 -58.43 -2.47
CA THR A 6 12.67 -57.96 -3.45
C THR A 6 11.34 -57.55 -2.84
N LYS A 7 11.11 -57.76 -1.54
CA LYS A 7 9.83 -57.39 -0.89
C LYS A 7 9.79 -55.98 -0.29
N TRP A 8 10.95 -55.34 -0.09
CA TRP A 8 11.02 -53.97 0.46
C TRP A 8 11.13 -52.87 -0.62
N MET A 9 11.30 -53.23 -1.89
CA MET A 9 11.30 -52.26 -3.01
C MET A 9 9.91 -52.02 -3.62
N ALA A 10 8.94 -52.91 -3.39
CA ALA A 10 7.61 -52.77 -3.98
C ALA A 10 6.67 -51.82 -3.21
N LEU A 11 6.98 -51.47 -1.96
CA LEU A 11 6.17 -50.54 -1.16
C LEU A 11 6.51 -49.06 -1.41
N ALA A 12 7.65 -48.78 -2.05
CA ALA A 12 8.12 -47.41 -2.28
C ALA A 12 7.66 -46.78 -3.62
N MET A 13 6.92 -47.51 -4.46
CA MET A 13 6.61 -47.09 -5.84
C MET A 13 5.11 -46.85 -6.12
N VAL A 14 4.28 -46.61 -5.09
CA VAL A 14 2.84 -46.31 -5.26
C VAL A 14 2.42 -44.95 -4.64
N ILE A 15 3.30 -44.27 -3.90
CA ILE A 15 3.04 -42.91 -3.37
C ILE A 15 3.66 -41.87 -4.32
N ALA A 16 3.22 -41.84 -5.57
CA ALA A 16 3.74 -40.88 -6.57
C ALA A 16 2.66 -40.31 -7.51
N LEU A 17 1.38 -40.32 -7.12
CA LEU A 17 0.29 -39.98 -8.06
C LEU A 17 -0.86 -39.10 -7.53
N VAL A 18 -0.71 -38.38 -6.42
CA VAL A 18 -1.74 -37.38 -6.02
C VAL A 18 -1.11 -36.11 -5.46
N THR A 19 -0.49 -35.32 -6.34
CA THR A 19 -0.40 -33.87 -6.12
C THR A 19 -0.97 -33.17 -7.35
N PHE A 20 -2.30 -33.25 -7.50
CA PHE A 20 -3.00 -32.26 -8.30
C PHE A 20 -2.72 -30.90 -7.65
N PRO A 21 -2.21 -29.88 -8.36
CA PRO A 21 -2.37 -28.51 -7.92
C PRO A 21 -3.86 -28.21 -8.07
N ALA A 22 -4.65 -28.61 -7.07
CA ALA A 22 -5.96 -28.04 -6.88
C ALA A 22 -5.70 -26.56 -6.62
N CYS A 23 -5.77 -25.74 -7.67
CA CYS A 23 -5.96 -24.30 -7.56
C CYS A 23 -7.24 -24.10 -6.76
N SER A 24 -7.12 -24.13 -5.44
CA SER A 24 -8.23 -23.86 -4.55
C SER A 24 -8.69 -22.44 -4.85
N LYS A 25 -10.02 -22.25 -4.96
CA LYS A 25 -10.63 -20.92 -5.16
C LYS A 25 -10.11 -19.88 -4.16
N GLN A 26 -9.70 -20.35 -2.99
CA GLN A 26 -9.14 -19.56 -1.89
C GLN A 26 -7.81 -18.87 -2.21
N SER A 27 -6.98 -19.42 -3.09
CA SER A 27 -5.72 -18.79 -3.52
C SER A 27 -5.95 -17.67 -4.54
N VAL A 28 -6.96 -17.81 -5.40
CA VAL A 28 -7.34 -16.78 -6.39
C VAL A 28 -8.01 -15.59 -5.71
N GLU A 29 -8.84 -15.84 -4.70
CA GLU A 29 -9.53 -14.79 -3.94
C GLU A 29 -8.57 -13.97 -3.07
N ARG A 30 -7.60 -14.62 -2.40
CA ARG A 30 -6.54 -13.93 -1.65
C ARG A 30 -5.57 -13.15 -2.54
N ALA A 31 -5.22 -13.68 -3.72
CA ALA A 31 -4.39 -12.95 -4.68
C ALA A 31 -5.12 -11.71 -5.25
N GLY A 32 -6.43 -11.82 -5.48
CA GLY A 32 -7.28 -10.69 -5.89
C GLY A 32 -7.39 -9.60 -4.83
N GLN A 33 -7.54 -9.97 -3.55
CA GLN A 33 -7.53 -9.02 -2.43
C GLN A 33 -6.17 -8.35 -2.26
N GLY A 34 -5.06 -9.10 -2.32
CA GLY A 34 -3.71 -8.52 -2.23
C GLY A 34 -3.37 -7.55 -3.37
N ALA A 35 -3.84 -7.83 -4.59
CA ALA A 35 -3.67 -6.93 -5.75
C ALA A 35 -4.38 -5.59 -5.56
N ALA A 36 -5.64 -5.64 -5.11
CA ALA A 36 -6.45 -4.46 -4.89
C ALA A 36 -5.86 -3.61 -3.75
N THR A 37 -5.43 -4.25 -2.65
CA THR A 37 -4.77 -3.55 -1.55
C THR A 37 -3.46 -2.89 -1.97
N GLY A 38 -2.61 -3.59 -2.75
CA GLY A 38 -1.37 -3.00 -3.28
C GLY A 38 -1.62 -1.75 -4.12
N ALA A 39 -2.63 -1.78 -5.00
CA ALA A 39 -3.03 -0.67 -5.87
C ALA A 39 -3.38 0.58 -5.09
N VAL A 40 -4.26 0.40 -4.11
CA VAL A 40 -4.84 1.49 -3.35
C VAL A 40 -3.78 2.11 -2.43
N VAL A 41 -2.99 1.26 -1.76
CA VAL A 41 -1.89 1.72 -0.90
C VAL A 41 -0.81 2.42 -1.72
N GLY A 42 -0.51 1.93 -2.92
CA GLY A 42 0.43 2.59 -3.81
C GLY A 42 -0.06 3.98 -4.26
N ALA A 43 -1.34 4.10 -4.62
CA ALA A 43 -1.93 5.38 -4.99
C ALA A 43 -1.94 6.40 -3.82
N VAL A 44 -2.36 5.96 -2.63
CA VAL A 44 -2.39 6.81 -1.44
C VAL A 44 -0.98 7.16 -0.97
N GLY A 45 -0.04 6.23 -1.08
CA GLY A 45 1.36 6.49 -0.78
C GLY A 45 2.03 7.41 -1.79
N GLY A 46 1.72 7.30 -3.07
CA GLY A 46 2.17 8.27 -4.09
C GLY A 46 1.68 9.68 -3.79
N MET A 47 0.42 9.83 -3.35
CA MET A 47 -0.11 11.10 -2.85
C MET A 47 0.67 11.63 -1.65
N VAL A 48 0.90 10.82 -0.62
CA VAL A 48 1.62 11.27 0.59
C VAL A 48 3.09 11.57 0.28
N SER A 49 3.73 10.79 -0.60
CA SER A 49 5.07 11.09 -1.09
C SER A 49 5.11 12.43 -1.84
N ALA A 50 4.08 12.79 -2.62
CA ALA A 50 4.01 14.13 -3.21
C ALA A 50 3.83 15.26 -2.19
N LEU A 51 3.17 15.01 -1.05
CA LEU A 51 3.11 15.98 0.05
C LEU A 51 4.49 16.18 0.69
N VAL A 52 5.19 15.09 1.00
CA VAL A 52 6.52 15.10 1.66
C VAL A 52 7.61 15.61 0.70
N PHE A 53 7.76 14.96 -0.45
CA PHE A 53 8.83 15.20 -1.41
C PHE A 53 8.48 16.28 -2.42
N GLY A 54 7.27 16.81 -2.39
CA GLY A 54 6.80 17.83 -3.32
C GLY A 54 6.41 17.23 -4.65
N GLY A 55 5.46 17.89 -5.32
CA GLY A 55 4.94 17.45 -6.60
C GLY A 55 3.42 17.60 -6.69
N ASN A 56 2.86 17.17 -7.81
CA ASN A 56 1.41 17.15 -7.97
C ASN A 56 0.85 15.87 -7.35
N VAL A 57 0.05 16.02 -6.29
CA VAL A 57 -0.62 14.92 -5.59
C VAL A 57 -1.41 13.99 -6.53
N ALA A 58 -2.07 14.53 -7.55
CA ALA A 58 -2.85 13.72 -8.48
C ALA A 58 -1.96 12.89 -9.42
N ASP A 59 -0.88 13.48 -9.96
CA ASP A 59 0.08 12.78 -10.82
C ASP A 59 0.80 11.67 -10.03
N ALA A 60 1.26 11.97 -8.81
CA ALA A 60 1.97 11.01 -7.98
C ALA A 60 1.05 9.86 -7.50
N ALA A 61 -0.21 10.16 -7.19
CA ALA A 61 -1.20 9.13 -6.89
C ALA A 61 -1.49 8.23 -8.09
N ALA A 62 -1.60 8.80 -9.30
CA ALA A 62 -1.82 8.02 -10.51
C ALA A 62 -0.63 7.10 -10.81
N ARG A 63 0.61 7.60 -10.67
CA ARG A 63 1.82 6.76 -10.77
C ARG A 63 1.80 5.67 -9.69
N GLY A 64 1.44 6.05 -8.47
CA GLY A 64 1.27 5.17 -7.31
C GLY A 64 0.36 3.97 -7.56
N ALA A 65 -0.79 4.23 -8.16
CA ALA A 65 -1.80 3.24 -8.51
C ALA A 65 -1.25 2.18 -9.49
N VAL A 66 -0.44 2.61 -10.47
CA VAL A 66 0.08 1.75 -11.55
C VAL A 66 1.00 0.66 -11.03
N TRP A 67 1.91 0.98 -10.11
CA TRP A 67 2.80 -0.02 -9.51
C TRP A 67 2.19 -0.77 -8.34
N GLY A 68 1.17 -0.22 -7.67
CA GLY A 68 0.43 -0.95 -6.66
C GLY A 68 -0.46 -2.09 -7.21
N GLY A 69 -1.22 -1.85 -8.29
CA GLY A 69 -2.35 -2.71 -8.68
C GLY A 69 -2.03 -3.94 -9.51
N SER A 70 -0.79 -4.06 -9.94
CA SER A 70 -0.27 -5.13 -10.80
C SER A 70 0.31 -6.31 -10.02
N THR A 71 0.50 -6.17 -8.71
CA THR A 71 1.13 -7.21 -7.88
C THR A 71 0.26 -8.44 -7.62
N GLY A 72 -1.04 -8.44 -8.00
CA GLY A 72 -1.86 -9.67 -7.98
C GLY A 72 -2.89 -9.86 -9.10
N ALA A 73 -3.31 -8.82 -9.85
CA ALA A 73 -4.22 -8.99 -11.00
C ALA A 73 -3.51 -9.62 -12.23
N ALA A 74 -2.20 -9.42 -12.34
CA ALA A 74 -1.38 -9.92 -13.44
C ALA A 74 -0.98 -11.41 -13.31
N ALA A 75 -1.38 -12.11 -12.24
CA ALA A 75 -1.19 -13.56 -12.12
C ALA A 75 -2.35 -14.36 -12.75
N GLY A 76 -3.55 -13.77 -12.84
CA GLY A 76 -4.76 -14.48 -13.30
C GLY A 76 -5.16 -14.22 -14.76
N ALA A 77 -4.82 -13.06 -15.33
CA ALA A 77 -5.30 -12.66 -16.67
C ALA A 77 -4.27 -12.77 -17.81
N MET A 78 -3.04 -13.23 -17.52
CA MET A 78 -1.92 -13.17 -18.46
C MET A 78 -1.47 -14.57 -18.92
N SER A 79 -2.33 -15.26 -19.66
CA SER A 79 -1.98 -16.49 -20.38
C SER A 79 -1.40 -16.23 -21.78
N GLY A 80 -0.66 -15.13 -22.01
CA GLY A 80 -0.23 -14.77 -23.38
C GLY A 80 1.11 -14.06 -23.58
N ALA A 81 1.79 -13.55 -22.55
CA ALA A 81 3.07 -12.84 -22.70
C ALA A 81 3.93 -12.98 -21.44
N VAL A 82 4.74 -14.03 -21.35
CA VAL A 82 5.39 -14.44 -20.09
C VAL A 82 6.81 -13.88 -19.92
N ALA A 83 7.51 -13.46 -20.98
CA ALA A 83 8.86 -12.91 -20.87
C ALA A 83 8.88 -11.41 -20.51
N ASP A 84 7.97 -10.61 -21.06
CA ASP A 84 7.92 -9.14 -20.88
C ASP A 84 7.22 -8.70 -19.56
N ASN A 85 6.56 -9.66 -18.89
CA ASN A 85 5.78 -9.43 -17.67
C ASN A 85 6.59 -9.48 -16.39
N ASN A 86 7.61 -10.34 -16.32
CA ASN A 86 8.43 -10.46 -15.11
C ASN A 86 9.24 -9.18 -14.88
N GLN A 87 9.71 -8.53 -15.94
CA GLN A 87 10.42 -7.26 -15.85
C GLN A 87 9.50 -6.12 -15.38
N LYS A 88 8.27 -6.02 -15.92
CA LYS A 88 7.28 -5.02 -15.48
C LYS A 88 6.82 -5.25 -14.04
N LYS A 89 6.52 -6.49 -13.64
CA LYS A 89 6.17 -6.84 -12.26
C LYS A 89 7.32 -6.55 -11.29
N ALA A 90 8.55 -6.89 -11.66
CA ALA A 90 9.73 -6.57 -10.86
C ALA A 90 9.92 -5.05 -10.74
N GLN A 91 9.73 -4.30 -11.83
CA GLN A 91 9.82 -2.85 -11.80
C GLN A 91 8.74 -2.22 -10.90
N GLN A 92 7.51 -2.71 -10.95
CA GLN A 92 6.41 -2.23 -10.11
C GLN A 92 6.63 -2.56 -8.63
N ALA A 93 7.08 -3.78 -8.31
CA ALA A 93 7.47 -4.14 -6.97
C ALA A 93 8.63 -3.27 -6.44
N ASN A 94 9.61 -2.96 -7.30
CA ASN A 94 10.71 -2.06 -6.95
C ASN A 94 10.23 -0.62 -6.70
N GLU A 95 9.26 -0.12 -7.46
CA GLU A 95 8.69 1.22 -7.25
C GLU A 95 7.86 1.30 -5.96
N LEU A 96 7.07 0.25 -5.66
CA LEU A 96 6.37 0.09 -4.38
C LEU A 96 7.34 0.06 -3.19
N GLU A 97 8.41 -0.73 -3.31
CA GLU A 97 9.49 -0.79 -2.31
C GLU A 97 10.23 0.55 -2.19
N THR A 98 10.41 1.28 -3.29
CA THR A 98 11.02 2.62 -3.26
C THR A 98 10.14 3.59 -2.50
N LEU A 99 8.82 3.58 -2.76
CA LEU A 99 7.89 4.41 -2.00
C LEU A 99 7.93 4.06 -0.52
N LYS A 100 7.89 2.76 -0.19
CA LYS A 100 7.98 2.27 1.17
C LYS A 100 9.26 2.75 1.87
N LYS A 101 10.40 2.73 1.17
CA LYS A 101 11.67 3.29 1.66
C LYS A 101 11.69 4.80 1.79
N GLN A 102 10.90 5.52 0.99
CA GLN A 102 10.78 6.98 1.07
C GLN A 102 9.91 7.41 2.25
N LEU A 103 8.80 6.72 2.49
CA LEU A 103 7.86 7.06 3.55
C LEU A 103 8.22 6.44 4.90
N GLY A 104 9.00 5.36 4.88
CA GLY A 104 9.23 4.51 6.05
C GLY A 104 8.14 3.46 6.23
N GLU A 105 8.51 2.35 6.86
CA GLU A 105 7.61 1.20 7.08
C GLU A 105 6.34 1.61 7.83
N ASP A 106 6.47 2.37 8.91
CA ASP A 106 5.34 2.74 9.77
C ASP A 106 4.33 3.60 9.02
N ALA A 107 4.78 4.68 8.36
CA ALA A 107 3.88 5.53 7.59
C ALA A 107 3.22 4.73 6.46
N PHE A 108 3.98 3.91 5.74
CA PHE A 108 3.46 3.07 4.66
C PHE A 108 2.37 2.09 5.14
N GLN A 109 2.59 1.41 6.27
CA GLN A 109 1.57 0.53 6.88
C GLN A 109 0.33 1.33 7.32
N GLY A 110 0.52 2.54 7.83
CA GLY A 110 -0.58 3.43 8.21
C GLY A 110 -1.46 3.89 7.04
N LEU A 111 -0.94 3.95 5.81
CA LEU A 111 -1.73 4.29 4.62
C LEU A 111 -2.75 3.21 4.28
N ASP A 112 -2.41 1.92 4.47
CA ASP A 112 -3.35 0.81 4.31
C ASP A 112 -4.50 0.92 5.32
N ALA A 113 -4.18 1.23 6.58
CA ALA A 113 -5.17 1.48 7.60
C ALA A 113 -6.07 2.69 7.25
N LEU A 114 -5.48 3.78 6.75
CA LEU A 114 -6.23 4.96 6.32
C LEU A 114 -7.21 4.60 5.20
N VAL A 115 -6.75 3.92 4.16
CA VAL A 115 -7.58 3.45 3.04
C VAL A 115 -8.78 2.66 3.52
N GLN A 116 -8.58 1.75 4.49
CA GLN A 116 -9.61 0.88 5.06
C GLN A 116 -10.49 1.56 6.13
N CYS A 117 -10.44 2.89 6.26
CA CYS A 117 -11.17 3.64 7.28
C CYS A 117 -10.84 3.25 8.73
N LYS A 118 -9.64 2.70 8.97
CA LYS A 118 -9.15 2.35 10.31
C LYS A 118 -8.34 3.52 10.88
N HIS A 119 -8.98 4.68 11.11
CA HIS A 119 -8.26 5.91 11.43
C HIS A 119 -7.45 5.84 12.71
N GLU A 120 -7.93 5.15 13.76
CA GLU A 120 -7.16 5.00 15.00
C GLU A 120 -5.85 4.24 14.79
N VAL A 121 -5.88 3.21 13.92
CA VAL A 121 -4.69 2.43 13.54
C VAL A 121 -3.75 3.29 12.70
N ALA A 122 -4.29 4.02 11.71
CA ALA A 122 -3.52 4.97 10.89
C ALA A 122 -2.85 6.06 11.74
N GLN A 123 -3.56 6.59 12.74
CA GLN A 123 -3.03 7.53 13.74
C GLN A 123 -1.91 6.91 14.58
N GLY A 124 -2.06 5.65 14.98
CA GLY A 124 -1.03 4.90 15.70
C GLY A 124 0.27 4.83 14.91
N TYR A 125 0.19 4.37 13.66
CA TYR A 125 1.32 4.31 12.74
C TYR A 125 1.91 5.69 12.45
N GLY A 126 1.06 6.69 12.21
CA GLY A 126 1.50 8.06 11.97
C GLY A 126 2.27 8.65 13.14
N ARG A 127 1.84 8.40 14.39
CA ARG A 127 2.58 8.81 15.60
C ARG A 127 3.92 8.09 15.75
N THR A 128 4.01 6.82 15.35
CA THR A 128 5.27 6.08 15.38
C THR A 128 6.24 6.64 14.34
N ALA A 129 5.78 6.80 13.09
CA ALA A 129 6.56 7.38 12.00
C ALA A 129 7.04 8.80 12.33
N ALA A 130 6.17 9.65 12.90
CA ALA A 130 6.48 11.01 13.32
C ALA A 130 7.60 11.14 14.36
N LYS A 131 7.99 10.05 15.03
CA LYS A 131 9.09 10.01 16.01
C LYS A 131 10.41 9.52 15.41
N SER A 132 10.44 9.22 14.11
CA SER A 132 11.65 8.79 13.41
C SER A 132 12.70 9.89 13.39
N ASP A 133 13.97 9.52 13.57
CA ASP A 133 15.11 10.44 13.38
C ASP A 133 15.30 10.82 11.89
N ASN A 134 14.74 10.03 10.98
CA ASN A 134 14.64 10.39 9.57
C ASN A 134 13.49 11.39 9.36
N GLN A 135 13.83 12.61 8.95
CA GLN A 135 12.89 13.72 8.75
C GLN A 135 11.79 13.41 7.73
N ASP A 136 12.10 12.70 6.64
CA ASP A 136 11.09 12.34 5.63
C ASP A 136 10.04 11.39 6.20
N TYR A 137 10.47 10.45 7.05
CA TYR A 137 9.57 9.50 7.71
C TYR A 137 8.73 10.21 8.77
N ALA A 138 9.37 11.13 9.50
CA ALA A 138 8.68 11.96 10.48
C ALA A 138 7.57 12.79 9.83
N LEU A 139 7.90 13.44 8.71
CA LEU A 139 6.96 14.26 7.94
C LEU A 139 5.86 13.40 7.28
N ALA A 140 6.20 12.22 6.74
CA ALA A 140 5.19 11.27 6.25
C ALA A 140 4.22 10.84 7.36
N GLY A 141 4.74 10.59 8.56
CA GLY A 141 3.94 10.28 9.75
C GLY A 141 3.03 11.42 10.17
N LEU A 142 3.50 12.67 10.10
CA LEU A 142 2.71 13.86 10.44
C LEU A 142 1.58 14.10 9.42
N TRP A 143 1.87 14.01 8.12
CA TRP A 143 0.84 14.08 7.07
C TRP A 143 -0.19 12.95 7.18
N LEU A 144 0.24 11.73 7.51
CA LEU A 144 -0.68 10.61 7.75
C LEU A 144 -1.64 10.90 8.91
N GLN A 145 -1.16 11.48 10.02
CA GLN A 145 -2.02 11.88 11.14
C GLN A 145 -3.02 12.98 10.75
N VAL A 146 -2.56 13.99 10.01
CA VAL A 146 -3.43 15.07 9.50
C VAL A 146 -4.57 14.50 8.66
N LEU A 147 -4.24 13.63 7.69
CA LEU A 147 -5.22 13.00 6.81
C LEU A 147 -6.17 12.08 7.56
N ALA A 148 -5.67 11.27 8.51
CA ALA A 148 -6.51 10.37 9.28
C ALA A 148 -7.48 11.12 10.21
N TYR A 149 -7.07 12.26 10.80
CA TYR A 149 -7.99 13.09 11.59
C TYR A 149 -9.04 13.75 10.71
N ALA A 150 -8.64 14.32 9.58
CA ALA A 150 -9.57 15.02 8.72
C ALA A 150 -10.56 14.06 8.03
N ASP A 151 -10.10 12.87 7.60
CA ASP A 151 -10.95 11.84 7.00
C ASP A 151 -11.94 11.22 8.01
N SER A 152 -11.61 11.23 9.31
CA SER A 152 -12.53 10.87 10.42
C SER A 152 -13.36 12.05 10.95
N ARG A 153 -13.44 13.15 10.19
CA ARG A 153 -14.19 14.39 10.54
C ARG A 153 -13.75 15.08 11.81
N GLN A 154 -12.53 14.81 12.28
CA GLN A 154 -11.90 15.49 13.41
C GLN A 154 -11.01 16.64 12.90
N GLU A 155 -11.58 17.54 12.08
CA GLU A 155 -10.81 18.61 11.42
C GLU A 155 -10.03 19.49 12.41
N GLU A 156 -10.60 19.77 13.58
CA GLU A 156 -9.91 20.55 14.62
C GLU A 156 -8.61 19.88 15.09
N LYS A 157 -8.60 18.54 15.22
CA LYS A 157 -7.38 17.80 15.56
C LYS A 157 -6.38 17.76 14.41
N ALA A 158 -6.86 17.74 13.16
CA ALA A 158 -5.98 17.85 12.00
C ALA A 158 -5.31 19.23 11.94
N ARG A 159 -6.09 20.30 12.15
CA ARG A 159 -5.60 21.69 12.15
C ARG A 159 -4.64 21.99 13.29
N ALA A 160 -4.81 21.31 14.43
CA ALA A 160 -3.87 21.41 15.55
C ALA A 160 -2.45 20.94 15.20
N LEU A 161 -2.29 20.12 14.15
CA LEU A 161 -0.99 19.64 13.66
C LEU A 161 -0.36 20.55 12.59
N PHE A 162 -1.08 21.58 12.12
CA PHE A 162 -0.55 22.47 11.08
C PHE A 162 0.66 23.30 11.53
N PRO A 163 0.76 23.79 12.78
CA PRO A 163 1.98 24.44 13.25
C PRO A 163 3.21 23.53 13.15
N ASP A 164 3.05 22.25 13.51
CA ASP A 164 4.12 21.26 13.39
C ASP A 164 4.48 21.03 11.92
N LEU A 165 3.50 20.93 11.01
CA LEU A 165 3.76 20.82 9.57
C LEU A 165 4.53 22.03 9.04
N VAL A 166 4.15 23.26 9.42
CA VAL A 166 4.86 24.47 8.98
C VAL A 166 6.30 24.50 9.53
N SER A 167 6.54 23.93 10.70
CA SER A 167 7.87 23.85 11.31
C SER A 167 8.76 22.80 10.63
N GLU A 168 8.21 21.63 10.31
CA GLU A 168 8.96 20.47 9.80
C GLU A 168 9.00 20.40 8.26
N ASP A 169 8.00 20.95 7.57
CA ASP A 169 7.87 20.93 6.12
C ASP A 169 8.22 22.29 5.51
N SER A 170 9.46 22.42 5.04
CA SER A 170 9.94 23.64 4.38
C SER A 170 9.12 24.09 3.15
N LYS A 171 8.25 23.23 2.60
CA LYS A 171 7.38 23.55 1.45
C LYS A 171 6.04 24.12 1.89
N ILE A 172 5.68 24.01 3.16
CA ILE A 172 4.44 24.50 3.74
C ILE A 172 4.73 25.77 4.53
N SER A 173 4.43 26.91 3.92
CA SER A 173 4.73 28.23 4.48
C SER A 173 3.70 28.73 5.50
N SER A 174 2.53 28.09 5.59
CA SER A 174 1.45 28.54 6.47
C SER A 174 0.42 27.44 6.75
N ALA A 175 -0.33 27.62 7.85
CA ALA A 175 -1.45 26.76 8.18
C ALA A 175 -2.54 26.74 7.08
N SER A 176 -2.75 27.87 6.38
CA SER A 176 -3.69 27.93 5.25
C SER A 176 -3.23 27.08 4.07
N GLN A 177 -1.92 27.06 3.79
CA GLN A 177 -1.35 26.18 2.78
C GLN A 177 -1.46 24.71 3.21
N ALA A 178 -1.17 24.39 4.47
CA ALA A 178 -1.35 23.04 5.02
C ALA A 178 -2.80 22.55 4.86
N GLU A 179 -3.78 23.42 5.16
CA GLU A 179 -5.20 23.12 4.99
C GLU A 179 -5.55 22.85 3.52
N THR A 180 -5.02 23.66 2.61
CA THR A 180 -5.25 23.52 1.17
C THR A 180 -4.74 22.17 0.67
N GLU A 181 -3.50 21.80 1.03
CA GLU A 181 -2.90 20.53 0.63
C GLU A 181 -3.60 19.33 1.28
N MET A 182 -3.98 19.44 2.56
CA MET A 182 -4.82 18.44 3.23
C MET A 182 -6.15 18.22 2.47
N ARG A 183 -6.86 19.29 2.09
CA ARG A 183 -8.15 19.18 1.37
C ARG A 183 -7.99 18.55 0.00
N LYS A 184 -6.93 18.90 -0.75
CA LYS A 184 -6.61 18.26 -2.04
C LYS A 184 -6.33 16.76 -1.87
N ALA A 185 -5.52 16.40 -0.88
CA ALA A 185 -5.20 15.02 -0.58
C ALA A 185 -6.44 14.21 -0.15
N LEU A 186 -7.31 14.78 0.69
CA LEU A 186 -8.57 14.13 1.07
C LEU A 186 -9.50 13.91 -0.13
N GLN A 187 -9.58 14.88 -1.06
CA GLN A 187 -10.36 14.69 -2.27
C GLN A 187 -9.78 13.54 -3.10
N LYS A 188 -8.45 13.51 -3.27
CA LYS A 188 -7.80 12.43 -4.03
C LYS A 188 -7.96 11.06 -3.35
N LEU A 189 -7.92 11.00 -2.02
CA LEU A 189 -8.20 9.78 -1.25
C LEU A 189 -9.62 9.26 -1.54
N LYS A 190 -10.63 10.14 -1.57
CA LYS A 190 -12.02 9.78 -1.93
C LYS A 190 -12.12 9.24 -3.35
N ASP A 191 -11.42 9.87 -4.29
CA ASP A 191 -11.40 9.45 -5.69
C ASP A 191 -10.73 8.08 -5.85
N ILE A 192 -9.58 7.86 -5.19
CA ILE A 192 -8.90 6.57 -5.15
C ILE A 192 -9.85 5.51 -4.57
N ARG A 193 -10.47 5.75 -3.41
CA ARG A 193 -11.41 4.79 -2.82
C ARG A 193 -12.55 4.45 -3.78
N GLN A 194 -13.11 5.44 -4.47
CA GLN A 194 -14.14 5.20 -5.48
C GLN A 194 -13.64 4.32 -6.63
N GLU A 195 -12.46 4.62 -7.17
CA GLU A 195 -11.85 3.88 -8.29
C GLU A 195 -11.67 2.39 -7.96
N TYR A 196 -11.40 2.08 -6.69
CA TYR A 196 -11.20 0.71 -6.21
C TYR A 196 -12.41 0.12 -5.47
N ASN A 197 -13.61 0.67 -5.65
CA ASN A 197 -14.86 0.19 -5.05
C ASN A 197 -14.86 0.14 -3.50
N LEU A 198 -14.12 1.06 -2.87
CA LEU A 198 -14.11 1.29 -1.43
C LEU A 198 -15.04 2.46 -1.05
N PRO A 199 -15.46 2.58 0.23
CA PRO A 199 -16.29 3.68 0.69
C PRO A 199 -15.62 5.04 0.46
N LYS A 200 -16.29 5.96 -0.25
CA LYS A 200 -15.74 7.32 -0.48
C LYS A 200 -15.44 8.05 0.82
N SER A 201 -16.39 8.02 1.75
CA SER A 201 -16.27 8.62 3.07
C SER A 201 -16.29 7.51 4.12
N CYS A 202 -15.52 7.71 5.17
CA CYS A 202 -15.58 6.85 6.32
C CYS A 202 -16.61 7.36 7.34
N SER A 203 -17.30 6.42 7.99
CA SER A 203 -18.29 6.68 9.02
C SER A 203 -17.64 6.97 10.37
#